data_AF-A0A2G8TBH7-F1
#
_entry.id   AF-A0A2G8TBH7-F1
#
_cell.length_a   1.000
_cell.length_b   1.000
_cell.length_c   1.000
_cell.angle_alpha   90.00
_cell.angle_beta   90.00
_cell.angle_gamma   90.00
#
_symmetry.space_group_name_H-M   'P 1'
#
loop_
_entity.id
_entity.type
_entity.pdbx_description
1 polymer ?
#
loop_
_entity_poly.entity_id
_entity_poly.type
_entity_poly.pdbx_seq_one_letter_code
_entity_poly.pdbx_strand_id
1 'polypeptide(L)'
;MIFSEHFTPIAALDLTPIKQKLMVQSGTAWSAEKADAVEAEYRRFLYTMKICPGAEAAPTAEVDRFWRVHIVETKRYAQDCERALGFFLHRPANLKITPMAIQRSH
;
A
#
# COMPACT_ATOMS: atom_id res chain seq x y z
N MET A 1 -2.03 -19.01 -16.23
CA MET A 1 -1.99 -18.47 -14.85
C MET A 1 -1.32 -17.09 -14.96
N ILE A 2 -2.10 -16.03 -15.23
CA ILE A 2 -1.59 -14.71 -15.68
C ILE A 2 -1.28 -13.77 -14.49
N PHE A 3 -1.47 -14.22 -13.24
CA PHE A 3 -1.34 -13.37 -12.05
C PHE A 3 0.12 -13.10 -11.59
N SER A 4 1.13 -13.79 -12.12
CA SER A 4 2.50 -13.77 -11.53
C SER A 4 3.43 -12.67 -12.04
N GLU A 5 3.39 -12.32 -13.33
CA GLU A 5 4.37 -11.41 -13.93
C GLU A 5 4.22 -9.96 -13.44
N HIS A 6 2.99 -9.47 -13.33
CA HIS A 6 2.73 -8.09 -12.89
C HIS A 6 2.93 -7.90 -11.39
N PHE A 7 2.78 -8.98 -10.60
CA PHE A 7 2.91 -8.94 -9.15
C PHE A 7 4.37 -9.06 -8.68
N THR A 8 5.23 -9.74 -9.44
CA THR A 8 6.64 -9.96 -9.05
C THR A 8 7.39 -8.66 -8.72
N PRO A 9 7.30 -7.58 -9.51
CA PRO A 9 7.94 -6.31 -9.18
C PRO A 9 7.39 -5.67 -7.90
N ILE A 10 6.08 -5.82 -7.65
CA ILE A 10 5.42 -5.33 -6.43
C ILE A 10 5.91 -6.12 -5.23
N ALA A 11 6.02 -7.44 -5.33
CA ALA A 11 6.54 -8.31 -4.27
C ALA A 11 8.01 -8.02 -3.92
N ALA A 12 8.80 -7.60 -4.91
CA ALA A 12 10.22 -7.25 -4.74
C ALA A 12 10.47 -5.88 -4.09
N LEU A 13 9.44 -5.10 -3.77
CA LEU A 13 9.59 -3.87 -3.00
C LEU A 13 10.06 -4.18 -1.58
N ASP A 14 11.15 -3.56 -1.14
CA ASP A 14 11.53 -3.53 0.26
C ASP A 14 10.67 -2.48 0.97
N LEU A 15 9.74 -2.94 1.81
CA LEU A 15 8.84 -2.09 2.59
C LEU A 15 9.20 -2.09 4.08
N THR A 16 10.32 -2.72 4.45
CA THR A 16 10.80 -2.82 5.84
C THR A 16 10.92 -1.46 6.53
N PRO A 17 11.46 -0.40 5.88
CA PRO A 17 11.59 0.90 6.54
C PRO A 17 10.25 1.57 6.87
N ILE A 18 9.20 1.27 6.09
CA ILE A 18 7.85 1.79 6.34
C ILE A 18 7.25 1.10 7.56
N LYS A 19 7.38 -0.23 7.64
CA LYS A 19 6.98 -1.00 8.82
C LYS A 19 7.69 -0.51 10.08
N GLN A 20 9.02 -0.39 10.03
CA GLN A 20 9.83 0.09 11.16
C GLN A 20 9.36 1.46 11.63
N LYS A 21 9.15 2.41 10.72
CA LYS A 21 8.63 3.75 11.06
C LYS A 21 7.26 3.66 11.77
N LEU A 22 6.34 2.84 11.27
CA LEU A 22 4.99 2.68 11.85
C LEU A 22 5.00 1.96 13.21
N MET A 23 5.96 1.06 13.45
CA MET A 23 6.10 0.34 14.71
C MET A 23 6.66 1.22 15.83
N VAL A 24 7.50 2.21 15.52
CA VAL A 24 8.13 3.09 16.53
C VAL A 24 7.44 4.46 16.65
N GLN A 25 6.44 4.74 15.80
CA GLN A 25 5.75 6.03 15.80
C GLN A 25 4.94 6.23 17.09
N SER A 26 5.29 7.26 17.86
CA SER A 26 4.62 7.60 19.12
C SER A 26 3.09 7.79 18.94
N GLY A 27 2.32 7.30 19.91
CA GLY A 27 0.86 7.38 19.93
C GLY A 27 0.12 6.39 19.01
N THR A 28 0.84 5.63 18.18
CA THR A 28 0.23 4.75 17.17
C THR A 28 1.14 3.59 16.75
N ALA A 29 2.00 3.13 17.66
CA ALA A 29 2.94 2.03 17.42
C ALA A 29 2.16 0.77 16.98
N TRP A 30 2.40 0.33 15.74
CA TRP A 30 1.84 -0.92 15.25
C TRP A 30 2.59 -2.12 15.82
N SER A 31 1.87 -3.22 16.06
CA SER A 31 2.52 -4.52 16.28
C SER A 31 3.13 -5.02 14.96
N ALA A 32 4.07 -5.96 15.04
CA ALA A 32 4.68 -6.57 13.87
C ALA A 32 3.61 -7.26 13.00
N GLU A 33 2.68 -7.98 13.62
CA GLU A 33 1.60 -8.71 12.95
C GLU A 33 0.69 -7.77 12.17
N LYS A 34 0.37 -6.60 12.76
CA LYS A 34 -0.40 -5.56 12.08
C LYS A 34 0.37 -4.98 10.90
N ALA A 35 1.66 -4.69 11.08
CA ALA A 35 2.49 -4.15 10.01
C ALA A 35 2.59 -5.11 8.82
N ASP A 36 2.74 -6.42 9.07
CA ASP A 36 2.79 -7.44 8.04
C ASP A 36 1.43 -7.62 7.34
N ALA A 37 0.32 -7.62 8.11
CA ALA A 37 -1.02 -7.73 7.54
C ALA A 37 -1.34 -6.55 6.61
N VAL A 38 -1.04 -5.32 7.03
CA VAL A 38 -1.27 -4.12 6.21
C VAL A 38 -0.30 -4.03 5.04
N GLU A 39 0.94 -4.51 5.18
CA GLU A 39 1.87 -4.61 4.05
C GLU A 39 1.28 -5.50 2.94
N ALA A 40 0.72 -6.65 3.30
CA ALA A 40 0.08 -7.56 2.33
C ALA A 40 -1.12 -6.90 1.63
N GLU A 41 -1.96 -6.18 2.38
CA GLU A 41 -3.06 -5.37 1.83
C GLU A 41 -2.55 -4.26 0.90
N TYR A 42 -1.47 -3.58 1.27
CA TYR A 42 -0.88 -2.51 0.46
C TYR A 42 -0.33 -3.06 -0.87
N ARG A 43 0.32 -4.23 -0.86
CA ARG A 43 0.76 -4.89 -2.10
C ARG A 43 -0.43 -5.27 -2.99
N ARG A 44 -1.55 -5.72 -2.41
CA ARG A 44 -2.80 -5.95 -3.17
C ARG A 44 -3.34 -4.65 -3.77
N PHE A 45 -3.36 -3.57 -3.00
CA PHE A 45 -3.76 -2.26 -3.48
C PHE A 45 -2.91 -1.78 -4.66
N LEU A 46 -1.58 -1.86 -4.56
CA LEU A 46 -0.66 -1.52 -5.66
C LEU A 46 -0.92 -2.38 -6.91
N TYR A 47 -1.20 -3.67 -6.72
CA TYR A 47 -1.53 -4.56 -7.81
C TYR A 47 -2.83 -4.14 -8.50
N THR A 48 -3.89 -3.87 -7.75
CA THR A 48 -5.16 -3.35 -8.28
C THR A 48 -4.95 -2.07 -9.09
N MET A 49 -4.18 -1.12 -8.56
CA MET A 49 -3.88 0.13 -9.28
C MET A 49 -3.11 -0.12 -10.59
N LYS A 50 -2.24 -1.13 -10.62
CA LYS A 50 -1.49 -1.51 -11.83
C LYS A 50 -2.36 -2.14 -12.91
N ILE A 51 -3.20 -3.11 -12.53
CA ILE A 51 -3.99 -3.88 -13.50
C ILE A 51 -5.32 -3.19 -13.88
N CYS A 52 -5.75 -2.21 -13.09
CA CYS A 52 -6.97 -1.44 -13.32
C CYS A 52 -6.72 0.06 -13.15
N PRO A 53 -5.95 0.72 -14.05
CA PRO A 53 -5.55 2.13 -13.91
C PRO A 53 -6.69 3.18 -13.99
N GLY A 54 -7.96 2.75 -13.97
CA GLY A 54 -9.14 3.61 -13.84
C GLY A 54 -10.11 3.17 -12.72
N ALA A 55 -9.73 2.19 -11.90
CA ALA A 55 -10.56 1.77 -10.79
C ALA A 55 -10.58 2.86 -9.71
N GLU A 56 -11.77 3.22 -9.23
CA GLU A 56 -11.96 4.01 -8.01
C GLU A 56 -11.69 3.17 -6.74
N ALA A 57 -10.65 2.33 -6.79
CA ALA A 57 -10.27 1.50 -5.66
C ALA A 57 -9.71 2.39 -4.54
N ALA A 58 -10.52 2.63 -3.53
CA ALA A 58 -10.12 3.37 -2.34
C ALA A 58 -9.40 2.44 -1.35
N PRO A 59 -8.21 2.81 -0.82
CA PRO A 59 -7.56 2.05 0.22
C PRO A 59 -8.39 2.07 1.51
N THR A 60 -8.14 1.10 2.40
CA THR A 60 -8.59 1.19 3.80
C THR A 60 -7.78 2.23 4.55
N ALA A 61 -8.24 2.65 5.74
CA ALA A 61 -7.55 3.67 6.54
C ALA A 61 -6.10 3.28 6.92
N GLU A 62 -5.85 1.98 7.07
CA GLU A 62 -4.54 1.46 7.46
C GLU A 62 -3.60 1.40 6.25
N VAL A 63 -4.08 0.90 5.11
CA VAL A 63 -3.35 0.91 3.84
C VAL A 63 -3.02 2.34 3.43
N ASP A 64 -3.98 3.25 3.58
CA ASP A 64 -3.83 4.68 3.36
C ASP A 64 -2.68 5.28 4.17
N ARG A 65 -2.66 4.95 5.46
CA ARG A 65 -1.62 5.41 6.37
C ARG A 65 -0.26 4.84 6.01
N PHE A 66 -0.18 3.56 5.66
CA PHE A 66 1.04 2.92 5.18
C PHE A 66 1.56 3.63 3.92
N TRP A 67 0.66 3.90 2.98
CA TRP A 67 0.96 4.60 1.74
C TRP A 67 1.46 6.03 1.98
N ARG A 68 0.88 6.77 2.94
CA ARG A 68 1.38 8.10 3.32
C ARG A 68 2.82 8.06 3.84
N VAL A 69 3.15 7.09 4.69
CA VAL A 69 4.53 6.94 5.18
C VAL A 69 5.49 6.58 4.04
N HIS A 70 5.04 5.78 3.07
CA HIS A 70 5.82 5.48 1.87
C HIS A 70 6.11 6.74 1.02
N ILE A 71 5.13 7.61 0.83
CA ILE A 71 5.25 8.85 0.02
C ILE A 71 6.25 9.85 0.62
N VAL A 72 6.39 9.89 1.96
CA VAL A 72 7.27 10.87 2.64
C VAL A 72 8.70 10.82 2.08
N GLU A 73 9.20 9.63 1.73
CA GLU A 73 10.49 9.47 1.05
C GLU A 73 10.31 9.60 -0.48
N THR A 74 10.07 10.82 -0.95
CA THR A 74 9.61 11.11 -2.32
C THR A 74 10.48 10.48 -3.41
N LYS A 75 11.81 10.47 -3.25
CA LYS A 75 12.73 9.86 -4.22
C LYS A 75 12.60 8.34 -4.28
N ARG A 76 12.56 7.67 -3.11
CA ARG A 76 12.39 6.22 -3.04
C ARG A 76 11.03 5.81 -3.57
N TYR A 77 9.99 6.55 -3.19
CA TYR A 77 8.62 6.30 -3.65
C TYR A 77 8.51 6.37 -5.17
N ALA A 78 9.13 7.36 -5.81
CA ALA A 78 9.14 7.48 -7.27
C ALA A 78 9.85 6.28 -7.94
N GLN A 79 10.99 5.84 -7.40
CA GLN A 79 11.72 4.68 -7.91
C GLN A 79 10.93 3.38 -7.74
N ASP A 80 10.28 3.20 -6.60
CA ASP A 80 9.45 2.03 -6.32
C ASP A 80 8.21 2.01 -7.21
N CYS A 81 7.58 3.16 -7.46
CA CYS A 81 6.49 3.29 -8.44
C CYS A 81 6.93 2.92 -9.86
N GLU A 82 8.07 3.44 -10.32
CA GLU A 82 8.61 3.12 -11.64
C GLU A 82 8.89 1.61 -11.78
N ARG A 83 9.57 1.02 -10.80
CA ARG A 83 9.91 -0.41 -10.80
C ARG A 83 8.67 -1.31 -10.71
N ALA A 84 7.73 -0.97 -9.82
CA ALA A 84 6.62 -1.85 -9.50
C ALA A 84 5.43 -1.68 -10.45
N LEU A 85 5.15 -0.45 -10.88
CA LEU A 85 3.93 -0.06 -11.61
C LEU A 85 4.24 0.39 -13.05
N GLY A 86 5.44 0.93 -13.31
CA GLY A 86 5.80 1.56 -14.58
C GLY A 86 5.24 2.99 -14.73
N PHE A 87 4.73 3.57 -13.64
CA PHE A 87 4.20 4.93 -13.59
C PHE A 87 4.17 5.44 -12.15
N PHE A 88 4.15 6.76 -11.97
CA PHE A 88 4.00 7.38 -10.65
C PHE A 88 2.54 7.32 -10.18
N LEU A 89 2.27 6.64 -9.06
CA LEU A 89 0.94 6.55 -8.50
C LEU A 89 0.63 7.79 -7.64
N HIS A 90 -0.19 8.71 -8.16
CA HIS A 90 -0.57 9.90 -7.42
C HIS A 90 -1.61 9.59 -6.33
N ARG A 91 -1.35 10.06 -5.12
CA ARG A 91 -2.30 10.05 -4.00
C ARG A 91 -3.07 11.38 -3.97
N PRO A 92 -4.39 11.41 -4.21
CA PRO A 92 -5.16 12.65 -4.13
C PRO A 92 -5.37 13.11 -2.68
N ALA A 93 -5.39 14.42 -2.44
CA ALA A 93 -5.59 15.01 -1.11
C ALA A 93 -6.98 14.66 -0.51
N ASN A 94 -8.01 14.59 -1.36
CA ASN A 94 -9.39 14.30 -0.97
C ASN A 94 -9.78 12.83 -1.20
N LEU A 95 -8.82 11.91 -1.02
CA LEU A 95 -9.06 10.47 -1.19
C LEU A 95 -10.15 9.99 -0.23
N LYS A 96 -11.21 9.40 -0.77
CA LYS A 96 -12.21 8.68 0.03
C LYS A 96 -11.58 7.39 0.51
N ILE A 97 -11.73 7.10 1.80
CA ILE A 97 -11.21 5.88 2.42
C ILE A 97 -12.35 4.88 2.53
N THR A 98 -12.09 3.63 2.15
CA THR A 98 -13.07 2.57 2.33
C THR A 98 -13.10 2.20 3.81
N PRO A 99 -14.24 2.32 4.52
CA PRO A 99 -14.36 1.78 5.86
C PRO A 99 -14.15 0.27 5.76
N MET A 100 -13.38 -0.31 6.70
CA MET A 100 -13.15 -1.75 6.76
C MET A 100 -14.52 -2.42 6.67
N ALA A 101 -14.73 -3.26 5.64
CA ALA A 101 -15.97 -4.02 5.54
C ALA A 101 -16.09 -4.79 6.86
N ILE A 102 -17.13 -4.50 7.64
CA ILE A 102 -17.57 -5.41 8.69
C ILE A 102 -17.81 -6.71 7.93
N GLN A 103 -16.94 -7.70 8.12
CA GLN A 103 -17.19 -9.05 7.67
C GLN A 103 -18.51 -9.45 8.35
N ARG A 104 -19.64 -9.26 7.67
CA ARG A 104 -20.92 -9.81 8.11
C ARG A 104 -20.74 -11.30 7.88
N SER A 105 -20.32 -12.00 8.93
CA SER A 105 -20.48 -13.43 9.05
C SER A 105 -21.95 -13.74 8.80
N HIS A 106 -22.24 -14.39 7.68
CA HIS A 106 -23.44 -15.20 7.52
C HIS A 106 -23.04 -16.65 7.77
#